data_AF-A0A4Q2ZZX5-F1
#
_entry.id   AF-A0A4Q2ZZX5-F1
#
_cell.length_a   1.000
_cell.length_b   1.000
_cell.length_c   1.000
_cell.angle_alpha   90.00
_cell.angle_beta   90.00
_cell.angle_gamma   90.00
#
_symmetry.space_group_name_H-M   'P 1'
#
loop_
_entity.id
_entity.type
_entity.pdbx_description
1 polymer ?
#
loop_
_entity_poly.entity_id
_entity_poly.type
_entity_poly.pdbx_seq_one_letter_code
_entity_poly.pdbx_strand_id
1 'polypeptide(L)' 'MQVFKFIFANNAILNCTPLYGRDIDGTYTYEHDNGSLTYAMVKASSEDEAYRICKRIIAEFTGATI' A
#
# COMPACT_ATOMS: atom_id res chain seq x y z
N MET A 1 8.79 5.09 12.55
CA MET A 1 7.98 4.57 11.43
C MET A 1 8.63 5.01 10.13
N GLN A 2 8.54 4.20 9.09
CA GLN A 2 9.05 4.50 7.75
C GLN A 2 7.94 4.32 6.72
N VAL A 3 8.12 4.90 5.54
CA VAL A 3 7.16 4.75 4.43
C VAL A 3 7.59 3.58 3.56
N PHE A 4 6.65 2.73 3.19
CA PHE A 4 6.82 1.66 2.22
C PHE A 4 6.00 1.98 0.99
N LYS A 5 6.61 1.85 -0.19
CA LYS A 5 5.92 1.97 -1.48
C LYS A 5 5.59 0.59 -2.00
N PHE A 6 4.31 0.37 -2.28
CA PHE A 6 3.80 -0.81 -2.96
C PHE A 6 3.48 -0.47 -4.41
N ILE A 7 3.85 -1.36 -5.32
CA ILE A 7 3.42 -1.32 -6.73
C ILE A 7 2.46 -2.48 -6.96
N PHE A 8 1.42 -2.23 -7.74
CA PHE A 8 0.41 -3.23 -8.04
C PHE A 8 0.28 -3.50 -9.54
N ALA A 9 -0.24 -4.69 -9.86
CA ALA A 9 -0.86 -4.99 -11.14
C ALA A 9 -2.09 -5.84 -10.89
N ASN A 10 -3.24 -5.46 -11.45
CA ASN A 10 -4.53 -6.13 -11.23
C ASN A 10 -4.83 -6.36 -9.73
N ASN A 11 -4.60 -5.34 -8.89
CA ASN A 11 -4.78 -5.39 -7.43
C ASN A 11 -3.90 -6.41 -6.68
N ALA A 12 -2.92 -7.04 -7.33
CA ALA A 12 -1.91 -7.87 -6.69
C ALA A 12 -0.63 -7.07 -6.40
N ILE A 13 -0.01 -7.32 -5.24
CA ILE A 13 1.26 -6.68 -4.87
C ILE A 13 2.38 -7.26 -5.74
N LEU A 14 3.05 -6.41 -6.51
CA LEU A 14 4.22 -6.78 -7.30
C LEU A 14 5.53 -6.51 -6.57
N ASN A 15 5.58 -5.40 -5.83
CA ASN A 15 6.81 -4.96 -5.18
C ASN A 15 6.47 -4.17 -3.91
N CYS A 16 7.37 -4.26 -2.93
CA CYS A 16 7.40 -3.44 -1.72
C CYS A 16 8.80 -2.84 -1.61
N THR A 17 8.90 -1.53 -1.44
CA THR A 17 10.19 -0.84 -1.32
C THR A 17 10.16 0.14 -0.16
N PRO A 18 11.07 0.01 0.83
CA PRO A 18 11.19 1.00 1.90
C PRO A 18 11.72 2.33 1.33
N LEU A 19 11.07 3.43 1.69
CA LEU A 19 11.45 4.78 1.32
C LEU A 19 11.98 5.53 2.55
N TYR A 20 13.30 5.50 2.71
CA TYR A 20 13.97 6.17 3.82
C TYR A 20 13.87 7.70 3.69
N GLY A 21 13.57 8.38 4.81
CA GLY A 21 13.45 9.84 4.86
C GLY A 21 12.21 10.41 4.16
N ARG A 22 11.31 9.56 3.66
CA ARG A 22 10.03 9.99 3.10
C ARG A 22 8.96 10.08 4.18
N ASP A 23 8.12 11.08 4.06
CA ASP A 23 6.92 11.26 4.87
C ASP A 23 5.68 11.34 3.97
N ILE A 24 4.54 10.91 4.49
CA ILE A 24 3.23 11.03 3.83
C ILE A 24 2.22 11.53 4.85
N ASP A 25 1.15 12.18 4.42
CA ASP A 25 0.10 12.56 5.36
C ASP A 25 -0.77 11.34 5.72
N GLY A 26 -1.07 11.14 7.01
CA GLY A 26 -1.81 9.98 7.51
C GLY A 26 -1.08 8.63 7.46
N THR A 27 -1.85 7.54 7.62
CA THR A 27 -1.33 6.14 7.71
C THR A 27 -0.99 5.54 6.34
N TYR A 28 -1.75 5.88 5.30
CA TYR A 28 -1.50 5.45 3.93
C TYR A 28 -2.13 6.39 2.91
N THR A 29 -1.62 6.34 1.69
CA THR A 29 -2.23 6.92 0.48
C THR A 29 -2.10 5.94 -0.67
N TYR A 30 -3.04 5.92 -1.61
CA TYR A 30 -2.99 5.04 -2.77
C TYR A 30 -3.48 5.75 -4.02
N GLU A 31 -3.00 5.29 -5.17
CA GLU A 31 -3.50 5.67 -6.49
C GLU A 31 -4.05 4.44 -7.20
N HIS A 32 -5.04 4.69 -8.05
CA HIS A 32 -5.67 3.69 -8.89
C HIS A 32 -5.90 4.24 -10.29
N ASP A 33 -5.90 3.36 -11.27
CA ASP A 33 -6.24 3.67 -12.65
C ASP A 33 -7.14 2.54 -13.19
N ASN A 34 -8.17 2.93 -13.94
CA ASN A 34 -9.10 2.02 -14.61
C ASN A 34 -9.59 0.83 -13.74
N GLY A 35 -9.96 1.10 -12.48
CA GLY A 35 -10.47 0.07 -11.55
C GLY A 35 -9.40 -0.87 -10.96
N SER A 36 -8.12 -0.54 -11.09
CA SER A 36 -7.01 -1.26 -10.47
C SER A 36 -6.10 -0.32 -9.68
N LEU A 37 -5.63 -0.75 -8.50
CA LEU A 37 -4.57 -0.07 -7.78
C LEU A 37 -3.31 -0.03 -8.65
N THR A 38 -2.59 1.10 -8.63
CA THR A 38 -1.32 1.28 -9.36
C THR A 38 -0.15 1.35 -8.39
N TYR A 39 -0.28 2.15 -7.33
CA TYR A 39 0.67 2.14 -6.21
C TYR A 39 0.02 2.59 -4.89
N ALA A 40 0.66 2.25 -3.77
CA ALA A 40 0.30 2.75 -2.44
C ALA A 40 1.55 3.12 -1.65
N MET A 41 1.45 4.13 -0.80
CA MET A 41 2.46 4.47 0.20
C MET A 41 1.87 4.26 1.58
N VAL A 42 2.59 3.55 2.44
CA VAL A 42 2.12 3.11 3.76
C VAL A 42 3.15 3.49 4.81
N LYS A 43 2.73 4.21 5.87
CA LYS A 43 3.53 4.37 7.08
C LYS A 43 3.40 3.13 7.94
N ALA A 44 4.52 2.46 8.20
CA ALA A 44 4.57 1.30 9.07
C ALA A 44 5.90 1.26 9.85
N SER A 45 5.92 0.47 10.93
CA SER A 45 7.11 0.22 11.74
C SER A 45 7.96 -0.92 11.18
N SER A 46 7.36 -1.82 10.39
CA SER A 46 8.04 -2.94 9.73
C SER A 46 7.41 -3.24 8.37
N GLU A 47 8.12 -4.03 7.56
CA GLU A 47 7.62 -4.50 6.27
C GLU A 47 6.38 -5.39 6.43
N ASP A 48 6.36 -6.27 7.43
CA ASP A 48 5.19 -7.12 7.74
C ASP A 48 3.94 -6.30 8.11
N GLU A 49 4.12 -5.23 8.88
CA GLU A 49 3.03 -4.29 9.18
C GLU A 49 2.57 -3.56 7.91
N ALA A 50 3.51 -3.12 7.07
CA ALA A 50 3.21 -2.48 5.80
C ALA A 50 2.38 -3.40 4.89
N TYR A 51 2.74 -4.69 4.77
CA TYR A 51 1.99 -5.68 4.01
C TYR A 51 0.58 -5.90 4.57
N ARG A 52 0.41 -5.95 5.89
CA ARG A 52 -0.93 -6.09 6.50
C ARG A 52 -1.81 -4.89 6.18
N ILE A 53 -1.30 -3.67 6.31
CA ILE A 53 -2.03 -2.46 5.93
C ILE A 53 -2.34 -2.47 4.43
N CYS A 54 -1.36 -2.82 3.58
CA CYS A 54 -1.53 -2.87 2.14
C CYS A 54 -2.60 -3.89 1.70
N LYS A 55 -2.68 -5.06 2.35
CA LYS A 55 -3.75 -6.04 2.10
C LYS A 55 -5.13 -5.51 2.46
N ARG A 56 -5.24 -4.72 3.54
CA ARG A 56 -6.49 -4.03 3.89
C ARG A 56 -6.89 -3.03 2.82
N ILE A 57 -5.94 -2.25 2.28
CA ILE A 57 -6.20 -1.32 1.18
C ILE A 57 -6.76 -2.07 -0.04
N ILE A 58 -6.15 -3.19 -0.42
CA ILE A 58 -6.65 -4.02 -1.54
C ILE A 58 -8.08 -4.49 -1.27
N ALA A 59 -8.36 -4.99 -0.08
CA ALA A 59 -9.68 -5.50 0.27
C ALA A 59 -10.75 -4.40 0.31
N GLU A 60 -10.43 -3.24 0.92
CA GLU A 60 -11.29 -2.05 0.92
C GLU A 60 -11.58 -1.56 -0.52
N PHE A 61 -10.56 -1.56 -1.40
CA PHE A 61 -10.71 -1.15 -2.79
C PHE A 61 -11.53 -2.14 -3.64
N THR A 62 -11.31 -3.45 -3.44
CA THR A 62 -11.99 -4.50 -4.22
C THR A 62 -13.36 -4.89 -3.65
N GLY A 63 -13.73 -4.39 -2.47
CA GLY A 63 -14.93 -4.80 -1.76
C GLY A 63 -14.85 -6.24 -1.22
N ALA A 64 -13.65 -6.81 -1.12
CA ALA A 64 -13.45 -8.14 -0.54
C ALA A 64 -13.49 -8.07 1.00
N THR A 65 -14.27 -8.94 1.64
CA THR A 65 -14.26 -9.07 3.10
C THR A 65 -12.96 -9.76 3.55
N ILE A 66 -12.22 -9.13 4.48
CA ILE A 66 -10.91 -9.57 5.00
C ILE A 66 -11.06 -10.66 6.05
#